data_AF-F0ZY01-F1
#
_entry.id   AF-F0ZY01-F1
#
_cell.length_a   1.000
_cell.length_b   1.000
_cell.length_c   1.000
_cell.angle_alpha   90.00
_cell.angle_beta   90.00
_cell.angle_gamma   90.00
#
_symmetry.space_group_name_H-M   'P 1'
#
loop_
_entity.id
_entity.type
_entity.pdbx_description
1 polymer ?
#
loop_
_entity_poly.entity_id
_entity_poly.type
_entity_poly.pdbx_seq_one_letter_code
_entity_poly.pdbx_strand_id
1 'polypeptide(L)'
;MNKKELILTAAFLFCFVSLGVCVGSLGPTLNSFTEHLDASVDQVGYFFSARGIGYFIGSLGCRFIDRFRNSNFLIAGATVVMGVGLLLAPVSGNIWLTAFIFGICGMGAGFIDSGLNTLIVWVWKDKVNPFMQLLHFSFGIGAFLAPLLVSQMVERSLFFQYLILAIIMLSSFFSIVFLKPAKHYVAEDIHSTENGELSKGEKRLRVEVILGIAIFLFFYVGAESGYGGWVCTYSIINLKFSDETGALLNSMFWGTFTLSRLGGVFLSLVLSPQKMVVLDTLGCFFFAILIIIFPGSPAILWIGTAGLGISLASIFPTAFSLPSNINIPITGEATSYMVIGAVIGEVVIPWSIGMFQHHVGMHTLPWVVLFSLIISLVIYIMINLRTIQVRARERGQNINFSFSNSIALLNQVVNSNTNSNNNNNSSDINKDNNLEAISSVNISINNIENKQTFII
;
A
#
# COMPACT_ATOMS: atom_id res chain seq x y z
N MET A 1 -11.25 0.33 -22.92
CA MET A 1 -11.63 -0.20 -21.59
C MET A 1 -12.98 -0.88 -21.72
N ASN A 2 -13.17 -2.06 -21.16
CA ASN A 2 -14.47 -2.74 -21.22
C ASN A 2 -15.45 -2.06 -20.25
N LYS A 3 -16.69 -1.81 -20.67
CA LYS A 3 -17.74 -1.21 -19.83
C LYS A 3 -17.92 -1.97 -18.51
N LYS A 4 -17.70 -3.29 -18.50
CA LYS A 4 -17.82 -4.15 -17.31
C LYS A 4 -16.72 -3.90 -16.28
N GLU A 5 -15.46 -3.72 -16.72
CA GLU A 5 -14.31 -3.42 -15.85
C GLU A 5 -14.50 -2.08 -15.14
N LEU A 6 -15.00 -1.09 -15.88
CA LEU A 6 -15.31 0.25 -15.36
C LEU A 6 -16.40 0.24 -14.29
N ILE A 7 -17.50 -0.49 -14.51
CA ILE A 7 -18.59 -0.62 -13.52
C ILE A 7 -18.06 -1.28 -12.24
N LEU A 8 -17.28 -2.35 -12.38
CA LEU A 8 -16.71 -3.06 -11.24
C LEU A 8 -15.73 -2.19 -10.46
N THR A 9 -14.88 -1.45 -11.17
CA THR A 9 -13.97 -0.49 -10.57
C THR A 9 -14.74 0.59 -9.81
N ALA A 10 -15.76 1.21 -10.41
CA ALA A 10 -16.57 2.21 -9.73
C ALA A 10 -17.22 1.69 -8.43
N ALA A 11 -17.68 0.43 -8.43
CA ALA A 11 -18.20 -0.21 -7.23
C ALA A 11 -17.13 -0.40 -6.13
N PHE A 12 -15.90 -0.78 -6.52
CA PHE A 12 -14.76 -0.88 -5.60
C PHE A 12 -14.36 0.48 -5.03
N LEU A 13 -14.30 1.52 -5.87
CA LEU A 13 -14.02 2.89 -5.43
C LEU A 13 -15.08 3.37 -4.43
N PHE A 14 -16.36 3.16 -4.71
CA PHE A 14 -17.44 3.52 -3.80
C PHE A 14 -17.33 2.80 -2.44
N CYS A 15 -17.00 1.51 -2.45
CA CYS A 15 -16.75 0.76 -1.22
C CYS A 15 -15.54 1.31 -0.44
N PHE A 16 -14.47 1.75 -1.12
CA PHE A 16 -13.34 2.41 -0.49
C PHE A 16 -13.68 3.79 0.09
N VAL A 17 -14.54 4.57 -0.57
CA VAL A 17 -15.09 5.81 0.01
C VAL A 17 -15.86 5.49 1.28
N SER A 18 -16.79 4.53 1.24
CA SER A 18 -17.58 4.12 2.41
C SER A 18 -16.69 3.63 3.56
N LEU A 19 -15.66 2.84 3.24
CA LEU A 19 -14.65 2.38 4.20
C LEU A 19 -13.93 3.57 4.84
N GLY A 20 -13.45 4.52 4.03
CA GLY A 20 -12.79 5.74 4.51
C GLY A 20 -13.67 6.57 5.43
N VAL A 21 -14.95 6.79 5.05
CA VAL A 21 -15.92 7.51 5.88
C VAL A 21 -16.09 6.84 7.24
N CYS A 22 -16.30 5.53 7.26
CA CYS A 22 -16.56 4.81 8.50
C CYS A 22 -15.31 4.71 9.39
N VAL A 23 -14.14 4.43 8.81
CA VAL A 23 -12.88 4.36 9.55
C VAL A 23 -12.49 5.72 10.11
N GLY A 24 -12.61 6.79 9.32
CA GLY A 24 -12.28 8.16 9.73
C GLY A 24 -13.24 8.75 10.77
N SER A 25 -14.43 8.16 10.95
CA SER A 25 -15.45 8.70 11.85
C SER A 25 -15.18 8.45 13.33
N LEU A 26 -14.39 7.42 13.69
CA LEU A 26 -14.20 7.00 15.07
C LEU A 26 -13.55 8.09 15.95
N GLY A 27 -12.56 8.81 15.43
CA GLY A 27 -11.89 9.89 16.16
C GLY A 27 -12.83 11.04 16.52
N PRO A 28 -13.54 11.63 15.55
CA PRO A 28 -14.54 12.67 15.80
C PRO A 28 -15.69 12.26 16.74
N THR A 29 -16.02 10.97 16.85
CA THR A 29 -17.12 10.48 17.71
C THR A 29 -16.65 10.03 19.10
N LEU A 30 -15.36 10.11 19.44
CA LEU A 30 -14.84 9.66 20.75
C LEU A 30 -15.54 10.34 21.93
N ASN A 31 -15.70 11.66 21.88
CA ASN A 31 -16.34 12.43 22.95
C ASN A 31 -17.81 11.98 23.14
N SER A 32 -18.52 11.74 22.04
CA SER A 32 -19.88 11.22 22.10
C SER A 32 -19.96 9.82 22.73
N PHE A 33 -18.94 8.98 22.58
CA PHE A 33 -18.86 7.71 23.31
C PHE A 33 -18.49 7.87 24.77
N THR A 34 -17.58 8.79 25.13
CA THR A 34 -17.24 9.05 26.54
C THR A 34 -18.47 9.48 27.33
N GLU A 35 -19.28 10.37 26.74
CA GLU A 35 -20.54 10.82 27.35
C GLU A 35 -21.59 9.70 27.39
N HIS A 36 -21.73 8.93 26.31
CA HIS A 36 -22.74 7.87 26.22
C HIS A 36 -22.47 6.67 27.14
N LEU A 37 -21.20 6.32 27.35
CA LEU A 37 -20.79 5.14 28.13
C LEU A 37 -20.34 5.49 29.56
N ASP A 38 -20.38 6.77 29.94
CA ASP A 38 -19.85 7.28 31.22
C ASP A 38 -18.42 6.78 31.48
N ALA A 39 -17.56 6.93 30.46
CA ALA A 39 -16.21 6.36 30.42
C ALA A 39 -15.15 7.43 30.17
N SER A 40 -13.94 7.18 30.66
CA SER A 40 -12.79 8.03 30.39
C SER A 40 -12.32 7.94 28.93
N VAL A 41 -11.65 8.99 28.46
CA VAL A 41 -11.06 9.05 27.10
C VAL A 41 -10.08 7.88 26.89
N ASP A 42 -9.27 7.53 27.89
CA ASP A 42 -8.32 6.41 27.84
C ASP A 42 -9.02 5.08 27.57
N GLN A 43 -10.16 4.87 28.23
CA GLN A 43 -10.95 3.65 28.07
C GLN A 43 -11.61 3.56 26.69
N VAL A 44 -12.16 4.67 26.16
CA VAL A 44 -12.71 4.73 24.80
C VAL A 44 -11.60 4.57 23.75
N GLY A 45 -10.37 4.97 24.09
CA GLY A 45 -9.17 4.72 23.28
C GLY A 45 -8.93 3.24 22.92
N TYR A 46 -9.44 2.29 23.73
CA TYR A 46 -9.38 0.86 23.42
C TYR A 46 -10.11 0.49 22.12
N PHE A 47 -11.04 1.32 21.64
CA PHE A 47 -11.75 1.07 20.38
C PHE A 47 -10.81 1.08 19.17
N PHE A 48 -9.81 1.96 19.16
CA PHE A 48 -8.78 1.97 18.11
C PHE A 48 -7.95 0.68 18.13
N SER A 49 -7.56 0.24 19.33
CA SER A 49 -6.77 -0.98 19.51
C SER A 49 -7.55 -2.21 19.07
N ALA A 50 -8.80 -2.34 19.52
CA ALA A 50 -9.67 -3.45 19.14
C ALA A 50 -9.91 -3.47 17.63
N ARG A 51 -10.22 -2.31 17.02
CA ARG A 51 -10.35 -2.18 15.56
C ARG A 51 -9.07 -2.56 14.82
N GLY A 52 -7.90 -2.16 15.32
CA GLY A 52 -6.61 -2.51 14.73
C GLY A 52 -6.33 -4.02 14.75
N ILE A 53 -6.57 -4.68 15.89
CA ILE A 53 -6.47 -6.15 16.01
C ILE A 53 -7.45 -6.83 15.06
N GLY A 54 -8.69 -6.33 15.03
CA GLY A 54 -9.70 -6.77 14.08
C GLY A 54 -9.22 -6.68 12.64
N TYR A 55 -8.72 -5.51 12.24
CA TYR A 55 -8.20 -5.24 10.90
C TYR A 55 -7.10 -6.22 10.52
N PHE A 56 -6.13 -6.46 11.41
CA PHE A 56 -5.10 -7.48 11.22
C PHE A 56 -5.68 -8.88 10.94
N ILE A 57 -6.66 -9.31 11.74
CA ILE A 57 -7.35 -10.61 11.55
C ILE A 57 -8.13 -10.63 10.23
N GLY A 58 -8.79 -9.53 9.87
CA GLY A 58 -9.52 -9.37 8.62
C GLY A 58 -8.61 -9.54 7.40
N SER A 59 -7.43 -8.91 7.43
CA SER A 59 -6.45 -8.98 6.36
C SER A 59 -5.88 -10.39 6.16
N LEU A 60 -5.70 -11.17 7.24
CA LEU A 60 -5.36 -12.60 7.15
C LEU A 60 -6.42 -13.40 6.38
N GLY A 61 -7.68 -12.97 6.45
CA GLY A 61 -8.81 -13.60 5.77
C GLY A 61 -8.78 -13.45 4.25
N CYS A 62 -7.97 -12.53 3.69
CA CYS A 62 -7.94 -12.27 2.25
C CYS A 62 -7.63 -13.54 1.42
N ARG A 63 -6.85 -14.49 1.97
CA ARG A 63 -6.63 -15.84 1.38
C ARG A 63 -7.89 -16.60 0.99
N PHE A 64 -9.03 -16.33 1.65
CA PHE A 64 -10.29 -17.02 1.32
C PHE A 64 -10.81 -16.58 -0.04
N ILE A 65 -10.50 -15.36 -0.50
CA ILE A 65 -10.91 -14.86 -1.81
C ILE A 65 -10.39 -15.75 -2.95
N ASP A 66 -9.24 -16.39 -2.75
CA ASP A 66 -8.67 -17.34 -3.72
C ASP A 66 -9.50 -18.63 -3.85
N ARG A 67 -10.17 -19.06 -2.78
CA ARG A 67 -10.92 -20.32 -2.76
C ARG A 67 -12.33 -20.19 -3.30
N PHE A 68 -12.98 -19.06 -3.09
CA PHE A 68 -14.38 -18.87 -3.49
C PHE A 68 -14.49 -18.42 -4.95
N ARG A 69 -15.52 -18.93 -5.66
CA ARG A 69 -15.80 -18.54 -7.05
C ARG A 69 -16.27 -17.09 -7.17
N ASN A 70 -17.06 -16.62 -6.20
CA ASN A 70 -17.58 -15.27 -6.15
C ASN A 70 -16.88 -14.46 -5.05
N SER A 71 -15.70 -13.92 -5.36
CA SER A 71 -14.93 -13.05 -4.48
C SER A 71 -15.69 -11.78 -4.06
N ASN A 72 -16.49 -11.22 -4.96
CA ASN A 72 -17.28 -10.00 -4.71
C ASN A 72 -18.31 -10.23 -3.60
N PHE A 73 -18.89 -11.43 -3.52
CA PHE A 73 -19.84 -11.80 -2.46
C PHE A 73 -19.19 -11.80 -1.07
N LEU A 74 -17.92 -12.20 -0.96
CA LEU A 74 -17.20 -12.15 0.32
C LEU A 74 -16.96 -10.70 0.76
N ILE A 75 -16.57 -9.82 -0.18
CA ILE A 75 -16.42 -8.39 0.11
C ILE A 75 -17.76 -7.81 0.57
N ALA A 76 -18.85 -8.11 -0.15
CA ALA A 76 -20.20 -7.68 0.23
C ALA A 76 -20.60 -8.22 1.62
N GLY A 77 -20.26 -9.46 1.95
CA GLY A 77 -20.46 -10.00 3.31
C GLY A 77 -19.71 -9.19 4.37
N ALA A 78 -18.45 -8.83 4.11
CA ALA A 78 -17.66 -8.01 5.01
C ALA A 78 -18.23 -6.58 5.18
N THR A 79 -18.84 -6.00 4.14
CA THR A 79 -19.53 -4.70 4.27
C THR A 79 -20.76 -4.78 5.16
N VAL A 80 -21.50 -5.89 5.13
CA VAL A 80 -22.61 -6.16 6.04
C VAL A 80 -22.14 -6.33 7.48
N VAL A 81 -21.08 -7.11 7.71
CA VAL A 81 -20.50 -7.30 9.05
C VAL A 81 -20.11 -5.95 9.66
N MET A 82 -19.42 -5.11 8.89
CA MET A 82 -19.02 -3.78 9.34
C MET A 82 -20.23 -2.84 9.55
N GLY A 83 -21.20 -2.83 8.62
CA GLY A 83 -22.40 -1.99 8.74
C GLY A 83 -23.28 -2.35 9.94
N VAL A 84 -23.48 -3.65 10.20
CA VAL A 84 -24.22 -4.12 11.39
C VAL A 84 -23.45 -3.78 12.67
N GLY A 85 -22.13 -3.96 12.68
CA GLY A 85 -21.31 -3.58 13.83
C GLY A 85 -21.42 -2.09 14.17
N LEU A 86 -21.44 -1.22 13.14
CA LEU A 86 -21.68 0.22 13.34
C LEU A 86 -23.04 0.51 13.99
N LEU A 87 -24.11 -0.22 13.63
CA LEU A 87 -25.43 -0.06 14.27
C LEU A 87 -25.46 -0.55 15.73
N LEU A 88 -24.70 -1.60 16.05
CA LEU A 88 -24.70 -2.21 17.38
C LEU A 88 -23.82 -1.45 18.37
N ALA A 89 -22.72 -0.82 17.91
CA ALA A 89 -21.80 -0.06 18.75
C ALA A 89 -22.50 0.93 19.71
N PRO A 90 -23.37 1.86 19.24
CA PRO A 90 -24.03 2.83 20.10
C PRO A 90 -25.16 2.25 20.97
N VAL A 91 -25.57 1.00 20.79
CA VAL A 91 -26.66 0.36 21.56
C VAL A 91 -26.12 -0.58 22.63
N SER A 92 -24.84 -0.93 22.56
CA SER A 92 -24.21 -1.94 23.41
C SER A 92 -24.25 -1.61 24.92
N GLY A 93 -24.23 -0.33 25.30
CA GLY A 93 -24.29 0.14 26.70
C GLY A 93 -23.13 -0.31 27.59
N ASN A 94 -22.13 -1.01 27.04
CA ASN A 94 -21.00 -1.57 27.77
C ASN A 94 -19.73 -1.39 26.94
N ILE A 95 -18.72 -0.76 27.53
CA ILE A 95 -17.49 -0.41 26.83
C ILE A 95 -16.71 -1.60 26.26
N TRP A 96 -16.65 -2.72 26.96
CA TRP A 96 -15.95 -3.91 26.49
C TRP A 96 -16.68 -4.57 25.32
N LEU A 97 -18.01 -4.55 25.36
CA LEU A 97 -18.84 -4.99 24.23
C LEU A 97 -18.69 -4.03 23.04
N THR A 98 -18.67 -2.71 23.25
CA THR A 98 -18.41 -1.73 22.19
C THR A 98 -17.04 -1.94 21.57
N ALA A 99 -15.99 -2.16 22.38
CA ALA A 99 -14.64 -2.46 21.91
C ALA A 99 -14.62 -3.75 21.07
N PHE A 100 -15.27 -4.82 21.56
CA PHE A 100 -15.41 -6.07 20.81
C PHE A 100 -16.10 -5.86 19.46
N ILE A 101 -17.20 -5.09 19.43
CA ILE A 101 -17.91 -4.72 18.20
C ILE A 101 -16.98 -3.96 17.24
N PHE A 102 -16.21 -2.98 17.73
CA PHE A 102 -15.21 -2.29 16.90
C PHE A 102 -14.10 -3.23 16.41
N GLY A 103 -13.76 -4.27 17.15
CA GLY A 103 -12.91 -5.37 16.66
C GLY A 103 -13.53 -6.14 15.50
N ILE A 104 -14.82 -6.46 15.56
CA ILE A 104 -15.55 -7.08 14.43
C ILE A 104 -15.63 -6.12 13.23
N CYS A 105 -15.90 -4.84 13.45
CA CYS A 105 -15.85 -3.81 12.40
C CYS A 105 -14.45 -3.73 11.77
N GLY A 106 -13.40 -3.81 12.60
CA GLY A 106 -12.01 -3.89 12.17
C GLY A 106 -11.77 -5.08 11.24
N MET A 107 -12.27 -6.26 11.61
CA MET A 107 -12.17 -7.47 10.79
C MET A 107 -12.82 -7.30 9.42
N GLY A 108 -14.01 -6.69 9.37
CA GLY A 108 -14.64 -6.31 8.11
C GLY A 108 -13.78 -5.35 7.30
N ALA A 109 -13.27 -4.28 7.94
CA ALA A 109 -12.43 -3.27 7.30
C ALA A 109 -11.15 -3.86 6.68
N GLY A 110 -10.40 -4.68 7.42
CA GLY A 110 -9.16 -5.30 6.93
C GLY A 110 -9.41 -6.29 5.78
N PHE A 111 -10.52 -7.03 5.83
CA PHE A 111 -10.91 -7.93 4.75
C PHE A 111 -11.31 -7.16 3.49
N ILE A 112 -12.07 -6.08 3.62
CA ILE A 112 -12.48 -5.21 2.50
C ILE A 112 -11.26 -4.57 1.86
N ASP A 113 -10.36 -3.99 2.66
CA ASP A 113 -9.16 -3.31 2.18
C ASP A 113 -8.26 -4.28 1.41
N SER A 114 -7.80 -5.33 2.07
CA SER A 114 -6.95 -6.37 1.45
C SER A 114 -7.64 -7.01 0.24
N GLY A 115 -8.93 -7.29 0.36
CA GLY A 115 -9.71 -7.91 -0.70
C GLY A 115 -9.80 -7.02 -1.94
N LEU A 116 -10.19 -5.76 -1.81
CA LEU A 116 -10.32 -4.86 -2.95
C LEU A 116 -8.97 -4.49 -3.59
N ASN A 117 -7.88 -4.39 -2.82
CA ASN A 117 -6.52 -4.30 -3.40
C ASN A 117 -6.22 -5.52 -4.27
N THR A 118 -6.64 -6.72 -3.87
CA THR A 118 -6.50 -7.93 -4.69
C THR A 118 -7.40 -7.88 -5.93
N LEU A 119 -8.69 -7.55 -5.76
CA LEU A 119 -9.66 -7.57 -6.85
C LEU A 119 -9.35 -6.53 -7.92
N ILE A 120 -8.83 -5.34 -7.56
CA ILE A 120 -8.48 -4.33 -8.56
C ILE A 120 -7.29 -4.77 -9.42
N VAL A 121 -6.32 -5.49 -8.86
CA VAL A 121 -5.24 -6.15 -9.63
C VAL A 121 -5.84 -7.17 -10.58
N TRP A 122 -6.80 -7.98 -10.14
CA TRP A 122 -7.41 -9.00 -10.99
C TRP A 122 -8.18 -8.43 -12.17
N VAL A 123 -8.82 -7.26 -11.99
CA VAL A 123 -9.55 -6.57 -13.06
C VAL A 123 -8.60 -5.97 -14.09
N TRP A 124 -7.51 -5.33 -13.65
CA TRP A 124 -6.69 -4.48 -14.53
C TRP A 124 -5.32 -5.07 -14.91
N LYS A 125 -4.86 -6.11 -14.20
CA LYS A 125 -3.58 -6.79 -14.43
C LYS A 125 -2.42 -5.79 -14.60
N ASP A 126 -1.71 -5.82 -15.71
CA ASP A 126 -0.58 -4.93 -16.02
C ASP A 126 -0.95 -3.45 -16.04
N LYS A 127 -2.24 -3.12 -16.21
CA LYS A 127 -2.76 -1.75 -16.23
C LYS A 127 -3.26 -1.29 -14.85
N VAL A 128 -2.98 -2.03 -13.77
CA VAL A 128 -3.55 -1.76 -12.44
C VAL A 128 -3.08 -0.44 -11.83
N ASN A 129 -1.87 0.05 -12.14
CA ASN A 129 -1.26 1.16 -11.39
C ASN A 129 -2.15 2.41 -11.24
N PRO A 130 -2.77 2.97 -12.31
CA PRO A 130 -3.67 4.11 -12.17
C PRO A 130 -4.91 3.81 -11.33
N PHE A 131 -5.43 2.58 -11.41
CA PHE A 131 -6.62 2.17 -10.67
C PHE A 131 -6.33 1.88 -9.20
N MET A 132 -5.12 1.40 -8.87
CA MET A 132 -4.69 1.25 -7.48
C MET A 132 -4.51 2.61 -6.81
N GLN A 133 -3.90 3.57 -7.52
CA GLN A 133 -3.81 4.97 -7.07
C GLN A 133 -5.21 5.57 -6.84
N LEU A 134 -6.12 5.35 -7.79
CA LEU A 134 -7.50 5.84 -7.71
C LEU A 134 -8.29 5.22 -6.55
N LEU A 135 -8.05 3.93 -6.28
CA LEU A 135 -8.65 3.21 -5.15
C LEU A 135 -8.26 3.88 -3.82
N HIS A 136 -6.98 4.09 -3.59
CA HIS A 136 -6.47 4.73 -2.37
C HIS A 136 -6.81 6.23 -2.26
N PHE A 137 -6.91 6.94 -3.38
CA PHE A 137 -7.47 8.30 -3.40
C PHE A 137 -8.94 8.30 -2.95
N SER A 138 -9.74 7.32 -3.38
CA SER A 138 -11.15 7.19 -2.99
C SER A 138 -11.31 6.95 -1.48
N PHE A 139 -10.44 6.14 -0.87
CA PHE A 139 -10.39 6.04 0.60
C PHE A 139 -10.08 7.38 1.26
N GLY A 140 -9.09 8.12 0.74
CA GLY A 140 -8.73 9.45 1.24
C GLY A 140 -9.89 10.45 1.19
N ILE A 141 -10.70 10.44 0.12
CA ILE A 141 -11.94 11.22 0.05
C ILE A 141 -12.88 10.85 1.20
N GLY A 142 -13.11 9.56 1.43
CA GLY A 142 -13.97 9.11 2.51
C GLY A 142 -13.48 9.54 3.88
N ALA A 143 -12.18 9.34 4.16
CA ALA A 143 -11.55 9.73 5.42
C ALA A 143 -11.63 11.25 5.66
N PHE A 144 -11.49 12.06 4.60
CA PHE A 144 -11.65 13.52 4.69
C PHE A 144 -13.11 13.94 4.94
N LEU A 145 -14.08 13.24 4.35
CA LEU A 145 -15.51 13.52 4.56
C LEU A 145 -16.00 13.11 5.96
N ALA A 146 -15.36 12.12 6.59
CA ALA A 146 -15.77 11.58 7.87
C ALA A 146 -15.94 12.64 8.99
N PRO A 147 -14.94 13.48 9.32
CA PRO A 147 -15.10 14.51 10.34
C PRO A 147 -16.15 15.56 9.96
N LEU A 148 -16.30 15.91 8.68
CA LEU A 148 -17.31 16.87 8.22
C LEU A 148 -18.73 16.33 8.46
N LEU A 149 -18.97 15.07 8.10
CA LEU A 149 -20.24 14.40 8.35
C LEU A 149 -20.55 14.33 9.84
N VAL A 150 -19.58 13.92 10.67
CA VAL A 150 -19.77 13.86 12.12
C VAL A 150 -20.04 15.25 12.71
N SER A 151 -19.31 16.29 12.28
CA SER A 151 -19.49 17.67 12.78
C SER A 151 -20.89 18.22 12.53
N GLN A 152 -21.53 17.84 11.41
CA GLN A 152 -22.89 18.27 11.07
C GLN A 152 -23.96 17.56 11.92
N MET A 153 -23.58 16.48 12.61
CA MET A 153 -24.48 15.64 13.40
C MET A 153 -24.16 15.67 14.90
N VAL A 154 -23.31 16.61 15.37
CA VAL A 154 -22.89 16.70 16.78
C VAL A 154 -24.08 16.82 17.74
N GLU A 155 -25.11 17.57 17.37
CA GLU A 155 -26.33 17.72 18.19
C GLU A 155 -27.29 16.52 18.11
N ARG A 156 -27.02 15.55 17.24
CA ARG A 156 -27.84 14.33 17.08
C ARG A 156 -27.33 13.23 17.99
N SER A 157 -28.22 12.29 18.35
CA SER A 157 -27.84 11.15 19.17
C SER A 157 -26.75 10.31 18.52
N LEU A 158 -25.90 9.69 19.34
CA LEU A 158 -24.83 8.79 18.88
C LEU A 158 -25.36 7.69 17.96
N PHE A 159 -26.54 7.12 18.29
CA PHE A 159 -27.23 6.17 17.42
C PHE A 159 -27.53 6.73 16.03
N PHE A 160 -28.02 7.98 15.94
CA PHE A 160 -28.30 8.61 14.65
C PHE A 160 -27.02 8.80 13.82
N GLN A 161 -25.93 9.24 14.44
CA GLN A 161 -24.63 9.39 13.76
C GLN A 161 -24.18 8.05 13.16
N TYR A 162 -24.22 6.98 13.95
CA TYR A 162 -23.80 5.64 13.53
C TYR A 162 -24.79 4.95 12.58
N LEU A 163 -26.08 5.31 12.62
CA LEU A 163 -27.07 4.89 11.63
C LEU A 163 -26.72 5.41 10.23
N ILE A 164 -26.35 6.69 10.10
CA ILE A 164 -25.93 7.27 8.82
C ILE A 164 -24.66 6.58 8.30
N LEU A 165 -23.67 6.37 9.17
CA LEU A 165 -22.43 5.65 8.80
C LEU A 165 -22.72 4.21 8.35
N ALA A 166 -23.60 3.50 9.05
CA ALA A 166 -24.03 2.17 8.67
C ALA A 166 -24.77 2.14 7.33
N ILE A 167 -25.64 3.12 7.04
CA ILE A 167 -26.33 3.24 5.74
C ILE A 167 -25.31 3.43 4.62
N ILE A 168 -24.31 4.30 4.81
CA ILE A 168 -23.23 4.52 3.83
C ILE A 168 -22.47 3.21 3.59
N MET A 169 -22.12 2.48 4.65
CA MET A 169 -21.43 1.19 4.52
C MET A 169 -22.29 0.14 3.82
N LEU A 170 -23.54 -0.03 4.25
CA LEU A 170 -24.47 -1.03 3.71
C LEU A 170 -24.89 -0.70 2.27
N SER A 171 -24.90 0.56 1.86
CA SER A 171 -25.15 0.91 0.45
C SER A 171 -24.09 0.33 -0.49
N SER A 172 -22.84 0.16 -0.03
CA SER A 172 -21.76 -0.47 -0.80
C SER A 172 -21.92 -1.99 -0.98
N PHE A 173 -22.80 -2.63 -0.20
CA PHE A 173 -23.21 -4.03 -0.45
C PHE A 173 -23.85 -4.17 -1.82
N PHE A 174 -24.84 -3.31 -2.11
CA PHE A 174 -25.62 -3.37 -3.34
C PHE A 174 -24.80 -3.05 -4.59
N SER A 175 -23.76 -2.21 -4.45
CA SER A 175 -22.89 -1.87 -5.57
C SER A 175 -22.01 -3.04 -6.04
N ILE A 176 -21.68 -3.99 -5.15
CA ILE A 176 -20.73 -5.08 -5.43
C ILE A 176 -21.41 -6.44 -5.63
N VAL A 177 -22.46 -6.75 -4.85
CA VAL A 177 -22.98 -8.14 -4.71
C VAL A 177 -23.49 -8.76 -6.02
N PHE A 178 -24.08 -7.94 -6.91
CA PHE A 178 -24.67 -8.42 -8.17
C PHE A 178 -23.71 -8.37 -9.36
N LEU A 179 -22.48 -7.89 -9.16
CA LEU A 179 -21.50 -7.78 -10.23
C LEU A 179 -20.78 -9.10 -10.47
N LYS A 180 -20.42 -9.35 -11.74
CA LYS A 180 -19.64 -10.54 -12.10
C LYS A 180 -18.30 -10.57 -11.34
N PRO A 181 -17.88 -11.72 -10.79
CA PRO A 181 -16.69 -11.80 -9.94
C PRO A 181 -15.42 -11.37 -10.67
N ALA A 182 -14.55 -10.62 -9.98
CA ALA A 182 -13.24 -10.24 -10.51
C ALA A 182 -12.35 -11.47 -10.82
N LYS A 183 -12.52 -12.57 -10.08
CA LYS A 183 -11.80 -13.83 -10.31
C LYS A 183 -11.96 -14.38 -11.72
N HIS A 184 -13.06 -14.05 -12.41
CA HIS A 184 -13.28 -14.45 -13.80
C HIS A 184 -12.21 -13.90 -14.75
N TYR A 185 -11.60 -12.75 -14.44
CA TYR A 185 -10.58 -12.12 -15.29
C TYR A 185 -9.20 -12.77 -15.18
N VAL A 186 -8.95 -13.61 -14.16
CA VAL A 186 -7.64 -14.22 -13.86
C VAL A 186 -7.72 -15.75 -13.77
N ALA A 187 -8.91 -16.34 -13.96
CA ALA A 187 -9.12 -17.79 -13.85
C ALA A 187 -8.22 -18.60 -14.81
N GLU A 188 -7.97 -18.10 -16.03
CA GLU A 188 -7.06 -18.74 -16.99
C GLU A 188 -5.59 -18.58 -16.62
N ASP A 189 -5.18 -17.44 -16.06
CA ASP A 189 -3.78 -17.19 -15.66
C ASP A 189 -3.42 -18.00 -14.41
N ILE A 190 -4.31 -18.12 -13.43
CA ILE A 190 -4.07 -18.94 -12.23
C ILE A 190 -4.06 -20.42 -12.58
N HIS A 191 -5.00 -20.89 -13.40
CA HIS A 191 -5.04 -22.31 -13.81
C HIS A 191 -3.87 -22.70 -14.72
N SER A 192 -3.43 -21.84 -15.63
CA SER A 192 -2.22 -22.12 -16.44
C SER A 192 -0.94 -22.12 -15.59
N THR A 193 -0.88 -21.29 -14.54
CA THR A 193 0.25 -21.25 -13.60
C THR A 193 0.24 -22.41 -12.58
N GLU A 194 -0.94 -22.96 -12.25
CA GLU A 194 -1.07 -24.16 -11.41
C GLU A 194 -0.89 -25.46 -12.21
N ASN A 195 -1.31 -25.49 -13.48
CA ASN A 195 -1.19 -26.66 -14.36
C ASN A 195 0.15 -26.73 -15.09
N GLY A 196 0.88 -25.63 -15.21
CA GLY A 196 2.29 -25.62 -15.62
C GLY A 196 3.18 -26.00 -14.45
N GLU A 197 4.09 -26.95 -14.63
CA GLU A 197 5.12 -27.25 -13.63
C GLU A 197 6.08 -26.06 -13.50
N LEU A 198 5.73 -25.07 -12.66
CA LEU A 198 6.65 -24.01 -12.25
C LEU A 198 7.95 -24.64 -11.73
N SER A 199 9.07 -24.14 -12.22
CA SER A 199 10.39 -24.51 -11.72
C SER A 199 10.48 -24.25 -10.22
N LYS A 200 11.30 -25.05 -9.51
CA LYS A 200 11.63 -24.77 -8.10
C LYS A 200 12.18 -23.35 -7.91
N GLY A 201 12.86 -22.81 -8.93
CA GLY A 201 13.37 -21.42 -8.93
C GLY A 201 12.26 -20.38 -8.92
N GLU A 202 11.23 -20.54 -9.75
CA GLU A 202 10.11 -19.60 -9.89
C GLU A 202 9.23 -19.59 -8.63
N LYS A 203 8.94 -20.77 -8.07
CA LYS A 203 8.20 -20.90 -6.80
C LYS A 203 8.93 -20.19 -5.66
N ARG A 204 10.25 -20.38 -5.58
CA ARG A 204 11.10 -19.71 -4.58
C ARG A 204 11.14 -18.20 -4.79
N LEU A 205 11.31 -17.73 -6.02
CA LEU A 205 11.30 -16.31 -6.35
C LEU A 205 9.98 -15.65 -5.94
N ARG A 206 8.84 -16.31 -6.19
CA ARG A 206 7.52 -15.79 -5.77
C ARG A 206 7.47 -15.53 -4.28
N VAL A 207 7.88 -16.49 -3.45
CA VAL A 207 7.90 -16.35 -1.99
C VAL A 207 8.87 -15.24 -1.56
N GLU A 208 10.08 -15.21 -2.13
CA GLU A 208 11.10 -14.19 -1.83
C GLU A 208 10.59 -12.77 -2.15
N VAL A 209 9.90 -12.58 -3.28
CA VAL A 209 9.33 -11.28 -3.67
C VAL A 209 8.20 -10.86 -2.75
N ILE A 210 7.24 -11.74 -2.46
CA ILE A 210 6.09 -11.40 -1.60
C ILE A 210 6.54 -11.06 -0.18
N LEU A 211 7.47 -11.85 0.39
CA LEU A 211 8.05 -11.53 1.69
C LEU A 211 8.88 -10.25 1.65
N GLY A 212 9.64 -10.03 0.58
CA GLY A 212 10.36 -8.77 0.37
C GLY A 212 9.43 -7.57 0.38
N ILE A 213 8.30 -7.64 -0.32
CA ILE A 213 7.30 -6.56 -0.35
C ILE A 213 6.64 -6.39 1.03
N ALA A 214 6.35 -7.46 1.76
CA ALA A 214 5.82 -7.35 3.11
C ALA A 214 6.79 -6.59 4.04
N ILE A 215 8.09 -6.88 3.99
CA ILE A 215 9.09 -6.16 4.79
C ILE A 215 9.27 -4.72 4.28
N PHE A 216 9.24 -4.50 2.96
CA PHE A 216 9.23 -3.15 2.38
C PHE A 216 8.06 -2.32 2.92
N LEU A 217 6.84 -2.86 2.88
CA LEU A 217 5.63 -2.20 3.34
C LEU A 217 5.64 -1.99 4.86
N PHE A 218 6.25 -2.89 5.64
CA PHE A 218 6.47 -2.68 7.07
C PHE A 218 7.22 -1.37 7.34
N PHE A 219 8.38 -1.17 6.71
CA PHE A 219 9.18 0.03 6.95
C PHE A 219 8.57 1.27 6.31
N TYR A 220 8.01 1.15 5.11
CA TYR A 220 7.37 2.27 4.43
C TYR A 220 6.10 2.75 5.17
N VAL A 221 5.14 1.86 5.46
CA VAL A 221 3.90 2.26 6.16
C VAL A 221 4.23 2.68 7.59
N GLY A 222 5.21 2.03 8.22
CA GLY A 222 5.70 2.49 9.52
C GLY A 222 6.30 3.90 9.48
N ALA A 223 7.00 4.29 8.42
CA ALA A 223 7.51 5.65 8.23
C ALA A 223 6.37 6.65 7.98
N GLU A 224 5.40 6.29 7.13
CA GLU A 224 4.19 7.07 6.85
C GLU A 224 3.40 7.36 8.14
N SER A 225 3.00 6.31 8.85
CA SER A 225 2.24 6.41 10.10
C SER A 225 3.08 7.01 11.23
N GLY A 226 4.38 6.76 11.23
CA GLY A 226 5.32 7.34 12.20
C GLY A 226 5.40 8.85 12.05
N TYR A 227 5.54 9.34 10.82
CA TYR A 227 5.53 10.77 10.56
C TYR A 227 4.16 11.40 10.84
N GLY A 228 3.09 10.85 10.24
CA GLY A 228 1.74 11.38 10.39
C GLY A 228 1.21 11.34 11.84
N GLY A 229 1.63 10.36 12.64
CA GLY A 229 1.24 10.25 14.04
C GLY A 229 1.97 11.22 14.97
N TRP A 230 3.21 11.58 14.65
CA TRP A 230 4.09 12.32 15.57
C TRP A 230 4.42 13.75 15.13
N VAL A 231 4.15 14.14 13.88
CA VAL A 231 4.52 15.48 13.37
C VAL A 231 3.88 16.63 14.15
N CYS A 232 2.62 16.47 14.59
CA CYS A 232 1.92 17.45 15.42
C CYS A 232 2.68 17.66 16.74
N THR A 233 2.87 16.58 17.51
CA THR A 233 3.63 16.58 18.76
C THR A 233 5.05 17.11 18.60
N TYR A 234 5.75 16.70 17.53
CA TYR A 234 7.08 17.19 17.20
C TYR A 234 7.09 18.71 17.04
N SER A 235 6.13 19.28 16.30
CA SER A 235 6.06 20.73 16.06
C SER A 235 5.79 21.55 17.32
N ILE A 236 4.91 21.05 18.21
CA ILE A 236 4.56 21.71 19.47
C ILE A 236 5.76 21.71 20.42
N ILE A 237 6.43 20.56 20.56
CA ILE A 237 7.54 20.43 21.51
C ILE A 237 8.78 21.18 20.99
N ASN A 238 9.12 21.01 19.70
CA ASN A 238 10.37 21.51 19.12
C ASN A 238 10.31 22.98 18.67
N LEU A 239 9.20 23.41 18.06
CA LEU A 239 9.06 24.78 17.53
C LEU A 239 8.11 25.65 18.35
N LYS A 240 7.55 25.12 19.46
CA LYS A 240 6.59 25.84 20.32
C LYS A 240 5.35 26.34 19.56
N PHE A 241 4.94 25.58 18.55
CA PHE A 241 3.67 25.82 17.87
C PHE A 241 2.49 25.65 18.82
N SER A 242 1.39 26.35 18.56
CA SER A 242 0.12 26.08 19.23
C SER A 242 -0.44 24.72 18.79
N ASP A 243 -1.32 24.13 19.61
CA ASP A 243 -2.01 22.87 19.28
C ASP A 243 -2.74 22.95 17.93
N GLU A 244 -3.38 24.09 17.66
CA GLU A 244 -4.05 24.37 16.38
C GLU A 244 -3.06 24.36 15.20
N THR A 245 -1.89 24.98 15.36
CA THR A 245 -0.87 25.02 14.30
C THR A 245 -0.27 23.64 14.06
N GLY A 246 -0.03 22.87 15.12
CA GLY A 246 0.44 21.48 15.02
C GLY A 246 -0.57 20.57 14.34
N ALA A 247 -1.86 20.73 14.65
CA ALA A 247 -2.94 20.02 13.99
C ALA A 247 -3.02 20.38 12.49
N LEU A 248 -2.90 21.67 12.14
CA LEU A 248 -2.89 22.12 10.75
C LEU A 248 -1.70 21.56 9.96
N LEU A 249 -0.53 21.43 10.60
CA LEU A 249 0.64 20.79 9.99
C LEU A 249 0.39 19.31 9.68
N ASN A 250 -0.21 18.58 10.62
CA ASN A 250 -0.62 17.20 10.38
C ASN A 250 -1.69 17.10 9.27
N SER A 251 -2.66 18.01 9.24
CA SER A 251 -3.64 18.09 8.14
C SER A 251 -2.97 18.38 6.79
N MET A 252 -1.89 19.18 6.76
CA MET A 252 -1.14 19.40 5.53
C MET A 252 -0.45 18.12 5.05
N PHE A 253 0.13 17.32 5.94
CA PHE A 253 0.69 16.02 5.58
C PHE A 253 -0.35 15.13 4.90
N TRP A 254 -1.48 14.86 5.57
CA TRP A 254 -2.53 13.99 5.03
C TRP A 254 -3.25 14.57 3.81
N GLY A 255 -3.42 15.88 3.76
CA GLY A 255 -4.03 16.59 2.64
C GLY A 255 -3.17 16.50 1.38
N THR A 256 -1.88 16.82 1.49
CA THR A 256 -0.94 16.70 0.36
C THR A 256 -0.74 15.25 -0.07
N PHE A 257 -0.70 14.32 0.88
CA PHE A 257 -0.65 12.88 0.63
C PHE A 257 -1.86 12.39 -0.18
N THR A 258 -3.07 12.78 0.23
CA THR A 258 -4.31 12.41 -0.47
C THR A 258 -4.38 13.03 -1.87
N LEU A 259 -4.07 14.32 -2.01
CA LEU A 259 -4.07 15.00 -3.30
C LEU A 259 -2.99 14.45 -4.24
N SER A 260 -1.82 14.09 -3.71
CA SER A 260 -0.74 13.48 -4.47
C SER A 260 -1.15 12.11 -5.02
N ARG A 261 -2.03 11.34 -4.34
CA ARG A 261 -2.58 10.09 -4.91
C ARG A 261 -3.38 10.33 -6.19
N LEU A 262 -4.15 11.42 -6.27
CA LEU A 262 -4.83 11.85 -7.50
C LEU A 262 -3.83 12.23 -8.59
N GLY A 263 -2.78 12.99 -8.24
CA GLY A 263 -1.66 13.27 -9.15
C GLY A 263 -0.98 11.98 -9.64
N GLY A 264 -0.82 11.01 -8.76
CA GLY A 264 -0.25 9.69 -9.03
C GLY A 264 -1.08 8.87 -10.03
N VAL A 265 -2.40 9.07 -10.12
CA VAL A 265 -3.22 8.49 -11.20
C VAL A 265 -2.68 8.94 -12.55
N PHE A 266 -2.49 10.24 -12.75
CA PHE A 266 -1.98 10.79 -14.01
C PHE A 266 -0.52 10.43 -14.25
N LEU A 267 0.33 10.48 -13.23
CA LEU A 267 1.74 10.10 -13.34
C LEU A 267 1.90 8.63 -13.72
N SER A 268 1.07 7.73 -13.18
CA SER A 268 1.11 6.29 -13.50
C SER A 268 0.65 5.95 -14.92
N LEU A 269 0.05 6.89 -15.65
CA LEU A 269 -0.26 6.73 -17.08
C LEU A 269 0.97 6.97 -17.98
N VAL A 270 1.96 7.73 -17.50
CA VAL A 270 3.13 8.15 -18.30
C VAL A 270 4.45 7.60 -17.74
N LEU A 271 4.51 7.26 -16.46
CA LEU A 271 5.68 6.70 -15.79
C LEU A 271 5.49 5.21 -15.51
N SER A 272 6.57 4.46 -15.59
CA SER A 272 6.58 3.08 -15.10
C SER A 272 6.57 3.06 -13.56
N PRO A 273 6.04 2.00 -12.93
CA PRO A 273 6.05 1.79 -11.48
C PRO A 273 7.43 1.98 -10.85
N GLN A 274 8.48 1.51 -11.53
CA GLN A 274 9.85 1.64 -11.04
C GLN A 274 10.32 3.10 -11.00
N LYS A 275 9.98 3.88 -12.03
CA LYS A 275 10.30 5.31 -12.07
C LYS A 275 9.55 6.08 -10.98
N MET A 276 8.29 5.73 -10.73
CA MET A 276 7.50 6.33 -9.64
C MET A 276 8.14 6.08 -8.28
N VAL A 277 8.43 4.82 -7.92
CA VAL A 277 9.05 4.49 -6.61
C VAL A 277 10.38 5.21 -6.43
N VAL A 278 11.21 5.32 -7.47
CA VAL A 278 12.49 6.04 -7.40
C VAL A 278 12.28 7.53 -7.16
N LEU A 279 11.40 8.18 -7.93
CA LEU A 279 11.10 9.61 -7.75
C LEU A 279 10.53 9.90 -6.35
N ASP A 280 9.58 9.08 -5.92
CA ASP A 280 8.96 9.15 -4.59
C ASP A 280 10.01 9.01 -3.48
N THR A 281 10.91 8.02 -3.59
CA THR A 281 11.95 7.79 -2.58
C THR A 281 12.97 8.93 -2.55
N LEU A 282 13.36 9.47 -3.71
CA LEU A 282 14.26 10.64 -3.79
C LEU A 282 13.63 11.87 -3.13
N GLY A 283 12.34 12.10 -3.37
CA GLY A 283 11.58 13.15 -2.68
C GLY A 283 11.57 12.93 -1.17
N CYS A 284 11.28 11.70 -0.72
CA CYS A 284 11.28 11.37 0.70
C CYS A 284 12.62 11.66 1.38
N PHE A 285 13.75 11.27 0.75
CA PHE A 285 15.07 11.58 1.30
C PHE A 285 15.37 13.07 1.31
N PHE A 286 15.06 13.78 0.23
CA PHE A 286 15.28 15.22 0.16
C PHE A 286 14.55 15.95 1.30
N PHE A 287 13.26 15.70 1.48
CA PHE A 287 12.47 16.38 2.51
C PHE A 287 12.80 15.92 3.94
N ALA A 288 13.08 14.63 4.16
CA ALA A 288 13.50 14.13 5.46
C ALA A 288 14.86 14.75 5.88
N ILE A 289 15.85 14.76 4.98
CA ILE A 289 17.16 15.37 5.22
C ILE A 289 17.02 16.88 5.46
N LEU A 290 16.15 17.56 4.72
CA LEU A 290 15.90 18.99 4.90
C LEU A 290 15.40 19.30 6.33
N ILE A 291 14.46 18.50 6.86
CA ILE A 291 13.98 18.62 8.24
C ILE A 291 15.09 18.34 9.27
N ILE A 292 15.97 17.36 8.99
CA ILE A 292 17.09 17.00 9.87
C ILE A 292 18.13 18.13 9.95
N ILE A 293 18.48 18.74 8.81
CA ILE A 293 19.53 19.78 8.75
C ILE A 293 19.04 21.09 9.39
N PHE A 294 17.74 21.41 9.25
CA PHE A 294 17.17 22.66 9.75
C PHE A 294 16.01 22.42 10.74
N PRO A 295 16.26 21.77 11.88
CA PRO A 295 15.21 21.34 12.80
C PRO A 295 14.50 22.53 13.47
N GLY A 296 15.14 23.71 13.53
CA GLY A 296 14.60 24.92 14.16
C GLY A 296 13.80 25.84 13.23
N SER A 297 13.60 25.48 11.96
CA SER A 297 12.95 26.36 10.98
C SER A 297 11.47 25.99 10.76
N PRO A 298 10.51 26.86 11.16
CA PRO A 298 9.09 26.68 10.87
C PRO A 298 8.78 26.46 9.39
N ALA A 299 9.35 27.29 8.52
CA ALA A 299 9.09 27.22 7.08
C ALA A 299 9.55 25.88 6.49
N ILE A 300 10.71 25.38 6.92
CA ILE A 300 11.24 24.10 6.45
C ILE A 300 10.40 22.94 6.96
N LEU A 301 9.88 23.00 8.19
CA LEU A 301 8.98 21.95 8.67
C LEU A 301 7.69 21.88 7.85
N TRP A 302 7.09 23.01 7.48
CA TRP A 302 5.93 23.05 6.58
C TRP A 302 6.25 22.48 5.19
N ILE A 303 7.34 22.94 4.57
CA ILE A 303 7.79 22.47 3.25
C ILE A 303 8.11 20.97 3.28
N GLY A 304 8.84 20.52 4.29
CA GLY A 304 9.22 19.12 4.47
C GLY A 304 8.02 18.22 4.74
N THR A 305 7.05 18.70 5.52
CA THR A 305 5.80 17.97 5.80
C THR A 305 4.96 17.79 4.54
N ALA A 306 4.73 18.87 3.78
CA ALA A 306 4.02 18.81 2.51
C ALA A 306 4.76 17.91 1.50
N GLY A 307 6.08 18.07 1.40
CA GLY A 307 6.93 17.30 0.52
C GLY A 307 6.95 15.81 0.85
N LEU A 308 7.02 15.45 2.14
CA LEU A 308 6.91 14.06 2.60
C LEU A 308 5.53 13.49 2.29
N GLY A 309 4.45 14.26 2.51
CA GLY A 309 3.10 13.85 2.13
C GLY A 309 3.00 13.53 0.64
N ILE A 310 3.51 14.42 -0.22
CA ILE A 310 3.55 14.21 -1.67
C ILE A 310 4.34 12.95 -2.04
N SER A 311 5.54 12.82 -1.48
CA SER A 311 6.52 11.80 -1.86
C SER A 311 6.16 10.41 -1.36
N LEU A 312 5.49 10.29 -0.21
CA LEU A 312 5.07 8.98 0.31
C LEU A 312 3.82 8.46 -0.40
N ALA A 313 2.97 9.33 -0.96
CA ALA A 313 1.61 9.02 -1.39
C ALA A 313 1.44 7.83 -2.34
N SER A 314 2.30 7.71 -3.35
CA SER A 314 2.20 6.70 -4.42
C SER A 314 3.06 5.45 -4.20
N ILE A 315 3.84 5.40 -3.12
CA ILE A 315 4.72 4.25 -2.87
C ILE A 315 3.91 3.00 -2.55
N PHE A 316 2.91 3.06 -1.64
CA PHE A 316 2.09 1.89 -1.30
C PHE A 316 1.44 1.26 -2.54
N PRO A 317 0.64 2.00 -3.34
CA PRO A 317 -0.09 1.39 -4.45
C PRO A 317 0.86 0.83 -5.52
N THR A 318 1.99 1.50 -5.74
CA THR A 318 3.00 1.09 -6.72
C THR A 318 3.81 -0.13 -6.27
N ALA A 319 4.15 -0.21 -4.98
CA ALA A 319 4.83 -1.37 -4.41
C ALA A 319 3.90 -2.59 -4.37
N PHE A 320 2.61 -2.38 -4.06
CA PHE A 320 1.62 -3.44 -4.03
C PHE A 320 1.41 -4.08 -5.40
N SER A 321 1.42 -3.29 -6.49
CA SER A 321 1.27 -3.80 -7.85
C SER A 321 2.57 -4.37 -8.46
N LEU A 322 3.72 -4.19 -7.79
CA LEU A 322 5.03 -4.62 -8.28
C LEU A 322 5.09 -6.09 -8.71
N PRO A 323 4.53 -7.08 -7.96
CA PRO A 323 4.51 -8.48 -8.40
C PRO A 323 3.88 -8.66 -9.76
N SER A 324 2.75 -7.99 -10.04
CA SER A 324 2.06 -8.07 -11.33
C SER A 324 2.96 -7.57 -12.45
N ASN A 325 3.69 -6.47 -12.24
CA ASN A 325 4.62 -5.91 -13.24
C ASN A 325 5.82 -6.82 -13.54
N ILE A 326 6.08 -7.83 -12.70
CA ILE A 326 7.13 -8.84 -12.90
C ILE A 326 6.54 -10.25 -13.08
N ASN A 327 5.31 -10.35 -13.60
CA ASN A 327 4.64 -11.61 -13.94
C ASN A 327 4.47 -12.57 -12.75
N ILE A 328 4.39 -12.04 -11.53
CA ILE A 328 4.06 -12.80 -10.34
C ILE A 328 2.59 -12.54 -10.01
N PRO A 329 1.72 -13.57 -9.99
CA PRO A 329 0.31 -13.39 -9.70
C PRO A 329 0.11 -12.91 -8.27
N ILE A 330 -0.70 -11.87 -8.10
CA ILE A 330 -1.13 -11.38 -6.79
C ILE A 330 -2.38 -12.16 -6.41
N THR A 331 -2.24 -13.10 -5.47
CA THR A 331 -3.37 -13.85 -4.88
C THR A 331 -3.82 -13.18 -3.59
N GLY A 332 -5.01 -13.52 -3.08
CA GLY A 332 -5.47 -13.08 -1.77
C GLY A 332 -4.55 -13.53 -0.63
N GLU A 333 -3.92 -14.70 -0.75
CA GLU A 333 -2.87 -15.13 0.18
C GLU A 333 -1.63 -14.20 0.11
N ALA A 334 -1.13 -13.91 -1.09
CA ALA A 334 0.00 -12.99 -1.25
C ALA A 334 -0.32 -11.60 -0.68
N THR A 335 -1.51 -11.08 -0.96
CA THR A 335 -2.02 -9.83 -0.39
C THR A 335 -2.07 -9.88 1.13
N SER A 336 -2.50 -10.99 1.72
CA SER A 336 -2.54 -11.15 3.18
C SER A 336 -1.16 -10.89 3.78
N TYR A 337 -0.10 -11.52 3.25
CA TYR A 337 1.26 -11.32 3.74
C TYR A 337 1.75 -9.88 3.56
N MET A 338 1.49 -9.27 2.40
CA MET A 338 1.89 -7.88 2.12
C MET A 338 1.23 -6.89 3.08
N VAL A 339 -0.08 -6.99 3.28
CA VAL A 339 -0.85 -6.09 4.17
C VAL A 339 -0.50 -6.32 5.64
N ILE A 340 -0.24 -7.56 6.06
CA ILE A 340 0.22 -7.84 7.43
C ILE A 340 1.55 -7.13 7.71
N GLY A 341 2.49 -7.18 6.77
CA GLY A 341 3.74 -6.42 6.89
C GLY A 341 3.48 -4.94 7.14
N ALA A 342 2.62 -4.32 6.33
CA ALA A 342 2.18 -2.93 6.50
C ALA A 342 1.58 -2.65 7.89
N VAL A 343 0.61 -3.46 8.33
CA VAL A 343 -0.09 -3.27 9.62
C VAL A 343 0.86 -3.39 10.81
N ILE A 344 1.77 -4.36 10.79
CA ILE A 344 2.76 -4.49 11.87
C ILE A 344 3.69 -3.27 11.86
N GLY A 345 4.09 -2.78 10.69
CA GLY A 345 4.90 -1.57 10.53
C GLY A 345 4.23 -0.31 11.08
N GLU A 346 2.95 -0.12 10.75
CA GLU A 346 2.08 0.94 11.25
C GLU A 346 2.02 0.99 12.78
N VAL A 347 2.16 -0.14 13.46
CA VAL A 347 2.16 -0.20 14.93
C VAL A 347 3.58 -0.04 15.50
N VAL A 348 4.53 -0.82 14.98
CA VAL A 348 5.86 -0.97 15.59
C VAL A 348 6.70 0.30 15.42
N ILE A 349 6.67 0.94 14.24
CA ILE A 349 7.53 2.11 13.99
C ILE A 349 7.07 3.34 14.80
N PRO A 350 5.79 3.75 14.82
CA PRO A 350 5.35 4.86 15.67
C PRO A 350 5.56 4.60 17.16
N TRP A 351 5.35 3.35 17.61
CA TRP A 351 5.65 2.98 18.99
C TRP A 351 7.14 3.16 19.32
N SER A 352 8.03 2.75 18.41
CA SER A 352 9.47 2.94 18.57
C SER A 352 9.86 4.41 18.65
N ILE A 353 9.22 5.29 17.86
CA ILE A 353 9.42 6.75 17.92
C ILE A 353 9.10 7.25 19.33
N GLY A 354 7.95 6.85 19.89
CA GLY A 354 7.56 7.23 21.25
C GLY A 354 8.57 6.77 22.31
N MET A 355 9.05 5.53 22.22
CA MET A 355 10.07 5.01 23.14
C MET A 355 11.40 5.76 23.06
N PHE A 356 11.91 6.00 21.85
CA PHE A 356 13.21 6.64 21.64
C PHE A 356 13.16 8.15 21.93
N GLN A 357 11.98 8.78 21.81
CA GLN A 357 11.80 10.19 22.11
C GLN A 357 12.14 10.54 23.57
N HIS A 358 11.94 9.59 24.51
CA HIS A 358 12.35 9.76 25.91
C HIS A 358 13.89 9.83 26.12
N HIS A 359 14.67 9.30 25.18
CA HIS A 359 16.13 9.12 25.34
C HIS A 359 16.94 10.06 24.43
N VAL A 360 16.56 10.18 23.16
CA VAL A 360 17.28 10.95 22.13
C VAL A 360 16.64 12.33 21.94
N GLY A 361 15.47 12.55 22.53
CA GLY A 361 14.73 13.80 22.43
C GLY A 361 14.11 14.01 21.05
N MET A 362 13.97 15.28 20.68
CA MET A 362 13.11 15.71 19.58
C MET A 362 13.63 15.28 18.20
N HIS A 363 14.91 14.94 18.06
CA HIS A 363 15.48 14.48 16.79
C HIS A 363 15.00 13.09 16.35
N THR A 364 14.36 12.32 17.23
CA THR A 364 13.97 10.93 16.97
C THR A 364 13.10 10.78 15.72
N LEU A 365 12.09 11.63 15.55
CA LEU A 365 11.10 11.50 14.47
C LEU A 365 11.73 11.47 13.07
N PRO A 366 12.42 12.53 12.61
CA PRO A 366 12.92 12.54 11.24
C PRO A 366 14.02 11.50 10.98
N TRP A 367 14.80 11.11 12.00
CA TRP A 367 15.82 10.06 11.86
C TRP A 367 15.22 8.67 11.72
N VAL A 368 14.19 8.32 12.50
CA VAL A 368 13.50 7.02 12.38
C VAL A 368 12.81 6.90 11.02
N VAL A 369 12.18 7.99 10.56
CA VAL A 369 11.56 8.06 9.23
C VAL A 369 12.62 7.85 8.14
N LEU A 370 13.73 8.59 8.19
CA LEU A 370 14.82 8.45 7.21
C LEU A 370 15.39 7.02 7.20
N PHE A 371 15.66 6.44 8.37
CA PHE A 371 16.20 5.08 8.48
C PHE A 371 15.24 4.02 7.91
N SER A 372 13.95 4.15 8.21
CA SER A 372 12.92 3.26 7.67
C SER A 372 12.87 3.34 6.14
N LEU A 373 12.95 4.55 5.58
CA LEU A 373 12.98 4.77 4.13
C LEU A 373 14.24 4.21 3.46
N ILE A 374 15.41 4.30 4.12
CA ILE A 374 16.65 3.69 3.64
C ILE A 374 16.49 2.17 3.55
N ILE A 375 15.95 1.53 4.59
CA ILE A 375 15.72 0.08 4.58
C ILE A 375 14.72 -0.30 3.48
N SER A 376 13.61 0.43 3.34
CA SER A 376 12.66 0.22 2.26
C SER A 376 13.33 0.29 0.89
N LEU A 377 14.19 1.28 0.65
CA LEU A 377 14.93 1.38 -0.62
C LEU A 377 15.87 0.19 -0.85
N VAL A 378 16.62 -0.23 0.18
CA VAL A 378 17.52 -1.38 0.07
C VAL A 378 16.74 -2.63 -0.30
N ILE A 379 15.61 -2.89 0.36
CA ILE A 379 14.74 -4.04 0.06
C ILE A 379 14.20 -3.95 -1.37
N TYR A 380 13.73 -2.77 -1.79
CA TYR A 380 13.25 -2.54 -3.14
C TYR A 380 14.32 -2.87 -4.20
N ILE A 381 15.56 -2.42 -4.00
CA ILE A 381 16.67 -2.74 -4.88
C ILE A 381 16.93 -4.25 -4.88
N MET A 382 16.96 -4.89 -3.70
CA MET A 382 17.17 -6.33 -3.58
C MET A 382 16.11 -7.15 -4.33
N ILE A 383 14.84 -6.77 -4.26
CA ILE A 383 13.74 -7.41 -5.00
C ILE A 383 14.02 -7.34 -6.50
N ASN A 384 14.31 -6.14 -7.03
CA ASN A 384 14.56 -5.94 -8.45
C ASN A 384 15.80 -6.72 -8.93
N LEU A 385 16.91 -6.66 -8.20
CA LEU A 385 18.14 -7.41 -8.52
C LEU A 385 17.86 -8.92 -8.54
N ARG A 386 17.10 -9.42 -7.57
CA ARG A 386 16.76 -10.84 -7.47
C ARG A 386 15.89 -11.31 -8.64
N THR A 387 14.90 -10.52 -9.02
CA THR A 387 14.06 -10.80 -10.20
C THR A 387 14.90 -10.87 -11.48
N ILE A 388 15.86 -9.95 -11.66
CA ILE A 388 16.75 -9.96 -12.82
C ILE A 388 17.64 -11.21 -12.83
N GLN A 389 18.23 -11.57 -11.67
CA GLN A 389 19.11 -12.74 -11.55
C GLN A 389 18.40 -14.04 -11.92
N VAL A 390 17.19 -14.27 -11.43
CA VAL A 390 16.45 -15.51 -11.70
C VAL A 390 16.04 -15.59 -13.18
N ARG A 391 15.53 -14.49 -13.74
CA ARG A 391 15.17 -14.44 -15.17
C ARG A 391 16.38 -14.58 -16.10
N ALA A 392 17.53 -14.05 -15.72
CA ALA A 392 18.77 -14.23 -16.48
C ALA A 392 19.23 -15.69 -16.47
N ARG A 393 19.16 -16.36 -15.31
CA ARG A 393 19.49 -17.79 -15.19
C ARG A 393 18.57 -18.67 -16.04
N GLU A 394 17.28 -18.35 -16.09
CA GLU A 394 16.30 -19.04 -16.95
C GLU A 394 16.60 -18.87 -18.44
N ARG A 395 17.22 -17.74 -18.83
CA ARG A 395 17.72 -17.49 -20.19
C ARG A 395 19.10 -18.11 -20.47
N GLY A 396 19.65 -18.90 -19.54
CA GLY A 396 20.99 -19.49 -19.65
C GLY A 396 22.14 -18.50 -19.43
N GLN A 397 21.86 -17.31 -18.90
CA GLN A 397 22.87 -16.28 -18.63
C GLN A 397 23.26 -16.28 -17.15
N ASN A 398 24.53 -16.53 -16.83
CA ASN A 398 25.06 -16.39 -15.47
C ASN A 398 25.55 -14.96 -15.24
N ILE A 399 24.66 -14.11 -14.72
CA ILE A 399 25.03 -12.75 -14.29
C ILE A 399 25.47 -12.80 -12.82
N ASN A 400 26.79 -12.71 -12.58
CA ASN A 400 27.33 -12.49 -11.24
C ASN A 400 27.24 -10.99 -10.92
N PHE A 401 26.40 -10.63 -9.94
CA PHE A 401 26.26 -9.25 -9.48
C PHE A 401 27.39 -8.89 -8.52
N SER A 402 28.29 -8.01 -8.98
CA SER A 402 29.15 -7.19 -8.11
C SER A 402 28.41 -5.88 -7.78
N PHE A 403 28.63 -5.33 -6.58
CA PHE A 403 28.05 -4.04 -6.16
C PHE A 403 28.35 -2.93 -7.20
N SER A 404 29.54 -2.97 -7.83
CA SER A 404 29.95 -2.06 -8.91
C SER A 404 29.06 -2.09 -10.16
N ASN A 405 28.43 -3.22 -10.47
CA ASN A 405 27.57 -3.38 -11.66
C ASN A 405 26.10 -2.99 -11.40
N SER A 406 25.73 -2.74 -10.15
CA SER A 406 24.32 -2.53 -9.75
C SER A 406 23.77 -1.18 -10.23
N ILE A 407 24.62 -0.14 -10.28
CA ILE A 407 24.24 1.20 -10.78
C ILE A 407 24.04 1.20 -12.31
N ALA A 408 24.92 0.51 -13.04
CA ALA A 408 24.79 0.35 -14.49
C ALA A 408 23.52 -0.46 -14.86
N LEU A 409 23.18 -1.47 -14.06
CA LEU A 409 21.95 -2.25 -14.20
C LEU A 409 20.68 -1.49 -13.79
N LEU A 410 20.72 -0.62 -12.78
CA LEU A 410 19.60 0.27 -12.47
C LEU A 410 19.27 1.17 -13.66
N ASN A 411 20.28 1.75 -14.31
CA ASN A 411 20.10 2.50 -15.56
C ASN A 411 19.54 1.61 -16.69
N GLN A 412 19.96 0.36 -16.79
CA GLN A 412 19.44 -0.58 -17.77
C GLN A 412 17.99 -0.99 -17.48
N VAL A 413 17.59 -1.16 -16.21
CA VAL A 413 16.22 -1.48 -15.77
C VAL A 413 15.26 -0.32 -16.02
N VAL A 414 15.72 0.90 -15.76
CA VAL A 414 14.95 2.13 -16.05
C VAL A 414 14.72 2.28 -17.56
N ASN A 415 15.62 1.74 -18.40
CA ASN A 415 15.61 1.90 -19.86
C ASN A 415 15.16 0.65 -20.66
N SER A 416 15.18 -0.56 -20.10
CA SER A 416 14.87 -1.79 -20.84
C SER A 416 13.36 -2.02 -21.00
N ASN A 417 12.54 -1.48 -20.10
CA ASN A 417 11.08 -1.56 -20.18
C ASN A 417 10.47 -0.47 -21.08
N THR A 418 11.23 0.54 -21.50
CA THR A 418 10.77 1.52 -22.51
C THR A 418 10.69 0.94 -23.92
N ASN A 419 11.51 -0.07 -24.26
CA ASN A 419 11.52 -0.67 -25.60
C ASN A 419 10.51 -1.82 -25.78
N SER A 420 9.98 -2.39 -24.70
CA SER A 420 8.92 -3.42 -24.79
C SER A 420 7.57 -2.85 -25.25
N ASN A 421 7.35 -1.53 -25.14
CA ASN A 421 6.10 -0.88 -25.55
C ASN A 421 6.07 -0.47 -27.03
N ASN A 422 7.20 -0.47 -27.74
CA ASN A 422 7.26 -0.06 -29.15
C ASN A 422 7.26 -1.24 -30.15
N ASN A 423 7.44 -2.48 -29.71
CA ASN A 423 7.58 -3.63 -30.63
C ASN A 423 6.27 -4.39 -30.92
N ASN A 424 5.11 -3.94 -30.45
CA ASN A 424 3.83 -4.57 -30.78
C ASN A 424 3.19 -4.04 -32.08
N ASN A 425 3.85 -3.14 -32.81
CA ASN A 425 3.43 -2.66 -34.13
C ASN A 425 4.56 -2.85 -35.17
N SER A 426 4.92 -4.09 -35.48
CA SER A 426 5.49 -4.46 -36.79
C SER A 426 5.65 -5.98 -36.88
N SER A 427 4.68 -6.61 -37.54
CA SER A 427 4.88 -7.89 -38.18
C SER A 427 5.87 -7.73 -39.34
N ASP A 428 6.78 -8.71 -39.44
CA ASP A 428 7.61 -9.06 -40.59
C ASP A 428 8.66 -8.05 -41.08
N ILE A 429 9.94 -8.42 -40.95
CA ILE A 429 10.97 -8.49 -42.02
C ILE A 429 12.39 -8.49 -41.40
N ASN A 430 13.22 -9.44 -41.89
CA ASN A 430 14.69 -9.57 -41.78
C ASN A 430 15.33 -9.97 -40.44
N LYS A 431 15.41 -11.30 -40.24
CA LYS A 431 16.61 -11.93 -39.65
C LYS A 431 17.75 -11.76 -40.66
N ASP A 432 18.80 -11.01 -40.30
CA ASP A 432 20.21 -11.25 -40.68
C ASP A 432 21.17 -10.08 -40.38
N ASN A 433 20.68 -8.90 -39.97
CA ASN A 433 21.57 -7.73 -39.74
C ASN A 433 21.92 -7.39 -38.28
N ASN A 434 21.59 -8.22 -37.29
CA ASN A 434 21.79 -7.88 -35.87
C ASN A 434 23.09 -8.42 -35.23
N LEU A 435 24.04 -8.91 -36.02
CA LEU A 435 25.29 -9.48 -35.50
C LEU A 435 26.43 -8.47 -35.24
N GLU A 436 26.32 -7.22 -35.69
CA GLU A 436 27.43 -6.25 -35.55
C GLU A 436 27.26 -5.20 -34.45
N ALA A 437 26.09 -5.09 -33.79
CA ALA A 437 25.85 -4.05 -32.78
C ALA A 437 26.16 -4.47 -31.32
N ILE A 438 26.67 -5.68 -31.07
CA ILE A 438 26.85 -6.24 -29.71
C ILE A 438 28.33 -6.26 -29.26
N SER A 439 29.28 -5.75 -30.07
CA SER A 439 30.72 -5.91 -29.80
C SER A 439 31.40 -4.81 -28.99
N SER A 440 30.69 -3.87 -28.35
CA SER A 440 31.34 -2.74 -27.66
C SER A 440 30.88 -2.48 -26.22
N VAL A 441 30.81 -3.51 -25.37
CA VAL A 441 30.92 -3.31 -23.92
C VAL A 441 31.67 -4.50 -23.31
N ASN A 442 32.85 -4.23 -22.73
CA ASN A 442 33.67 -5.22 -22.01
C ASN A 442 32.89 -5.87 -20.86
N ILE A 443 32.37 -7.07 -21.11
CA ILE A 443 31.93 -8.01 -20.07
C ILE A 443 32.96 -9.12 -20.05
N SER A 444 33.68 -9.27 -18.93
CA SER A 444 34.54 -10.43 -18.70
C SER A 444 33.67 -11.68 -18.56
N ILE A 445 33.47 -12.37 -19.68
CA ILE A 445 32.86 -13.71 -19.75
C ILE A 445 33.97 -14.72 -19.43
N ASN A 446 33.92 -15.34 -18.25
CA ASN A 446 34.76 -16.51 -17.97
C ASN A 446 34.13 -17.73 -18.68
N ASN A 447 34.67 -18.09 -19.84
CA ASN A 447 34.43 -19.39 -20.46
C ASN A 447 35.31 -20.44 -19.76
N ILE A 448 34.69 -21.46 -19.16
CA ILE A 448 35.39 -22.68 -18.78
C ILE A 448 35.28 -23.63 -19.98
N GLU A 449 36.31 -23.62 -20.83
CA GLU A 449 36.55 -24.70 -21.78
C GLU A 449 37.21 -25.87 -21.04
N ASN A 450 36.59 -27.04 -21.08
CA ASN A 450 37.30 -28.30 -20.87
C ASN A 450 37.06 -29.19 -22.09
N LYS A 451 37.98 -29.11 -23.06
CA LYS A 451 38.25 -30.17 -24.03
C LYS A 451 39.18 -31.18 -23.35
N GLN A 452 38.74 -32.43 -23.20
CA GLN A 452 39.66 -33.56 -23.19
C GLN A 452 39.48 -34.35 -24.49
N THR A 453 40.61 -34.48 -25.15
CA THR A 453 40.87 -35.00 -26.49
C THR A 453 40.86 -36.53 -26.49
N PHE A 454 40.21 -37.14 -27.48
CA PHE A 454 40.40 -38.54 -27.89
C PHE A 454 41.70 -38.66 -28.71
N ILE A 455 42.43 -39.79 -28.58
CA ILE A 455 43.48 -40.44 -29.41
C ILE A 455 44.35 -41.23 -28.38
N ILE A 456 44.50 -42.57 -28.34
CA ILE A 456 44.34 -43.72 -29.26
C ILE A 456 43.55 -44.82 -28.54
#